data_AF-A0A4Y3KJE2-F1
#
_entry.id   AF-A0A4Y3KJE2-F1
#
_cell.length_a   1.000
_cell.length_b   1.000
_cell.length_c   1.000
_cell.angle_alpha   90.00
_cell.angle_beta   90.00
_cell.angle_gamma   90.00
#
_symmetry.space_group_name_H-M   'P 1'
#
loop_
_entity.id
_entity.type
_entity.pdbx_description
1 polymer ?
#
loop_
_entity_poly.entity_id
_entity_poly.type
_entity_poly.pdbx_seq_one_letter_code
_entity_poly.pdbx_strand_id
1 'polypeptide(L)'
;MARLEIPVQLRWSDMDAYAHVNNVEMLRLLEEARIEVFWQHPVGPDGERAGTRSTAVIDAGPGAQVATFIAHQEIQYVKPLGYRRAPVVVELWIGHLGGASLDVCYQVRDLPAADPASVVYARAVTTLVLVDAATGSPTRIGAHERAAWEPYVEEPVVIRRRGSR
;
A
#
# COMPACT_ATOMS: atom_id res chain seq x y z
N MET A 1 -6.59 -12.57 -11.78
CA MET A 1 -5.45 -11.72 -11.39
C MET A 1 -5.34 -11.77 -9.88
N ALA A 2 -4.17 -11.50 -9.32
CA ALA A 2 -3.93 -11.71 -7.90
C ALA A 2 -3.90 -10.36 -7.19
N ARG A 3 -4.57 -10.28 -6.03
CA ARG A 3 -4.38 -9.21 -5.07
C ARG A 3 -3.36 -9.66 -4.04
N LEU A 4 -2.59 -8.73 -3.51
CA LEU A 4 -1.58 -8.99 -2.50
C LEU A 4 -2.21 -8.82 -1.12
N GLU A 5 -1.95 -9.75 -0.21
CA GLU A 5 -2.36 -9.63 1.19
C GLU A 5 -1.13 -9.42 2.06
N ILE A 6 -1.09 -8.26 2.72
CA ILE A 6 0.02 -7.88 3.59
C ILE A 6 -0.47 -7.84 5.04
N PRO A 7 0.00 -8.74 5.92
CA PRO A 7 -0.29 -8.62 7.34
C PRO A 7 0.45 -7.41 7.91
N VAL A 8 -0.27 -6.50 8.56
CA VAL A 8 0.29 -5.31 9.21
C VAL A 8 -0.09 -5.31 10.68
N GLN A 9 0.92 -5.29 11.55
CA GLN A 9 0.71 -5.33 13.00
C GLN A 9 0.27 -3.96 13.53
N LEU A 10 -0.87 -3.93 14.22
CA LEU A 10 -1.31 -2.74 14.96
C LEU A 10 -0.44 -2.53 16.19
N ARG A 11 -0.13 -1.27 16.46
CA ARG A 11 0.53 -0.80 17.68
C ARG A 11 -0.54 -0.32 18.65
N TRP A 12 -0.25 -0.43 19.95
CA TRP A 12 -1.16 0.09 20.96
C TRP A 12 -1.39 1.61 20.80
N SER A 13 -0.35 2.35 20.41
CA SER A 13 -0.37 3.78 20.15
C SER A 13 -1.22 4.19 18.94
N ASP A 14 -1.65 3.24 18.10
CA ASP A 14 -2.45 3.58 16.93
C ASP A 14 -3.88 3.97 17.34
N MET A 15 -4.33 3.61 18.54
CA MET A 15 -5.63 4.02 19.07
C MET A 15 -5.62 5.46 19.57
N ASP A 16 -6.74 6.15 19.36
CA ASP A 16 -7.01 7.44 20.01
C ASP A 16 -8.00 7.33 21.19
N ALA A 17 -8.34 8.47 21.78
CA ALA A 17 -9.21 8.56 22.95
C ALA A 17 -10.65 8.03 22.70
N TYR A 18 -11.03 7.75 21.46
CA TYR A 18 -12.34 7.20 21.09
C TYR A 18 -12.34 5.67 20.99
N ALA A 19 -11.27 5.01 21.44
CA ALA A 19 -11.14 3.55 21.49
C ALA A 19 -11.20 2.86 20.10
N HIS A 20 -10.76 3.55 19.06
CA HIS A 20 -10.52 3.00 17.74
C HIS A 20 -9.16 3.46 17.22
N VAL A 21 -8.64 2.77 16.22
CA VAL A 21 -7.45 3.20 15.50
C VAL A 21 -7.72 4.56 14.84
N ASN A 22 -6.80 5.50 15.07
CA ASN A 22 -6.89 6.85 14.57
C ASN A 22 -6.90 6.87 13.03
N ASN A 23 -7.58 7.88 12.47
CA ASN A 23 -7.67 8.02 11.02
C ASN A 23 -6.29 8.18 10.33
N VAL A 24 -5.37 8.94 10.93
CA VAL A 24 -4.02 9.14 10.35
C VAL A 24 -3.24 7.83 10.37
N GLU A 25 -3.39 7.04 11.44
CA GLU A 25 -2.71 5.76 11.58
C GLU A 25 -3.19 4.71 10.57
N MET A 26 -4.44 4.80 10.07
CA MET A 26 -4.83 3.99 8.91
C MET A 26 -3.93 4.25 7.70
N LEU A 27 -3.58 5.51 7.42
CA LEU A 27 -2.68 5.84 6.30
C LEU A 27 -1.29 5.27 6.52
N ARG A 28 -0.83 5.18 7.78
CA ARG A 28 0.41 4.51 8.15
C ARG A 28 0.36 3.02 7.85
N LEU A 29 -0.74 2.33 8.15
CA LEU A 29 -0.88 0.90 7.78
C LEU A 29 -0.80 0.68 6.28
N LEU A 30 -1.40 1.58 5.48
CA LEU A 30 -1.29 1.54 4.02
C LEU A 30 0.15 1.77 3.54
N GLU A 31 0.91 2.62 4.22
CA GLU A 31 2.33 2.86 3.94
C GLU A 31 3.18 1.64 4.24
N GLU A 32 3.03 1.01 5.41
CA GLU A 32 3.76 -0.21 5.76
C GLU A 32 3.50 -1.31 4.72
N ALA A 33 2.23 -1.49 4.29
CA ALA A 33 1.89 -2.44 3.25
C ALA A 33 2.53 -2.10 1.89
N ARG A 34 2.58 -0.81 1.53
CA ARG A 34 3.26 -0.34 0.31
C ARG A 34 4.75 -0.66 0.36
N ILE A 35 5.42 -0.39 1.48
CA ILE A 35 6.85 -0.66 1.67
C ILE A 35 7.15 -2.14 1.36
N GLU A 36 6.40 -3.06 1.94
CA GLU A 36 6.54 -4.50 1.70
C GLU A 36 6.28 -4.92 0.23
N VAL A 37 5.41 -4.20 -0.48
CA VAL A 37 5.02 -4.56 -1.84
C VAL A 37 6.00 -4.04 -2.88
N PHE A 38 6.44 -2.78 -2.79
CA PHE A 38 7.16 -2.13 -3.89
C PHE A 38 8.64 -1.89 -3.61
N TRP A 39 9.09 -1.83 -2.35
CA TRP A 39 10.46 -1.48 -2.01
C TRP A 39 11.29 -2.68 -1.58
N GLN A 40 12.50 -2.77 -2.11
CA GLN A 40 13.48 -3.73 -1.67
C GLN A 40 13.93 -3.40 -0.25
N HIS A 41 13.91 -4.41 0.62
CA HIS A 41 14.50 -4.29 1.94
C HIS A 41 16.04 -4.35 1.85
N PRO A 42 16.75 -3.57 2.68
CA PRO A 42 18.20 -3.68 2.76
C PRO A 42 18.61 -5.09 3.18
N VAL A 43 19.79 -5.50 2.72
CA VAL A 43 20.39 -6.78 3.13
C VAL A 43 20.67 -6.73 4.63
N GLY A 44 20.14 -7.72 5.36
CA GLY A 44 20.36 -7.85 6.78
C GLY A 44 21.81 -8.20 7.13
N PRO A 45 22.20 -8.14 8.42
CA PRO A 45 23.53 -8.49 8.88
C PRO A 45 23.93 -9.95 8.57
N ASP A 46 22.93 -10.81 8.36
CA ASP A 46 23.05 -12.22 7.98
C ASP A 46 23.23 -12.42 6.45
N GLY A 47 23.23 -11.34 5.66
CA GLY A 47 23.35 -11.41 4.21
C GLY A 47 22.03 -11.72 3.49
N GLU A 48 20.93 -11.87 4.24
CA GLU A 48 19.61 -12.19 3.70
C GLU A 48 18.78 -10.92 3.51
N ARG A 49 17.96 -10.89 2.46
CA ARG A 49 16.94 -9.84 2.30
C ARG A 49 15.62 -10.35 2.85
N ALA A 50 15.38 -10.13 4.14
CA ALA A 50 14.14 -10.54 4.78
C ALA A 50 12.92 -10.01 3.99
N GLY A 51 11.97 -10.89 3.70
CA GLY A 51 10.63 -10.51 3.22
C GLY A 51 10.53 -9.89 1.82
N THR A 52 11.59 -9.90 0.99
CA THR A 52 11.51 -9.23 -0.33
C THR A 52 10.59 -10.00 -1.26
N ARG A 53 9.48 -9.35 -1.66
CA ARG A 53 8.53 -9.90 -2.63
C ARG A 53 9.05 -9.75 -4.04
N SER A 54 8.59 -10.57 -4.98
CA SER A 54 8.91 -10.39 -6.40
C SER A 54 8.42 -9.06 -6.97
N THR A 55 7.48 -8.39 -6.29
CA THR A 55 6.96 -7.06 -6.61
C THR A 55 7.82 -5.93 -6.05
N ALA A 56 8.71 -6.23 -5.09
CA ALA A 56 9.56 -5.26 -4.41
C ALA A 56 10.79 -4.96 -5.26
N VAL A 57 10.64 -4.03 -6.19
CA VAL A 57 11.61 -3.76 -7.27
C VAL A 57 12.13 -2.32 -7.28
N ILE A 58 11.67 -1.49 -6.34
CA ILE A 58 12.19 -0.14 -6.13
C ILE A 58 13.29 -0.19 -5.06
N ASP A 59 14.45 0.37 -5.35
CA ASP A 59 15.52 0.49 -4.36
C ASP A 59 15.10 1.46 -3.24
N ALA A 60 15.19 1.01 -1.99
CA ALA A 60 15.02 1.88 -0.81
C ALA A 60 16.38 2.22 -0.21
N GLY A 61 16.74 3.51 -0.20
CA GLY A 61 17.87 3.99 0.59
C GLY A 61 18.64 5.16 -0.01
N PRO A 62 19.68 5.63 0.70
CA PRO A 62 20.56 6.68 0.21
C PRO A 62 21.20 6.29 -1.12
N GLY A 63 21.09 7.16 -2.13
CA GLY A 63 21.64 6.94 -3.47
C GLY A 63 20.70 6.22 -4.45
N ALA A 64 19.46 5.92 -4.07
CA ALA A 64 18.45 5.47 -5.01
C ALA A 64 18.25 6.51 -6.13
N GLN A 65 18.26 6.06 -7.38
CA GLN A 65 18.09 6.93 -8.55
C GLN A 65 16.64 7.39 -8.72
N VAL A 66 15.70 6.62 -8.17
CA VAL A 66 14.27 6.88 -8.23
C VAL A 66 13.75 7.12 -6.82
N ALA A 67 13.08 8.25 -6.63
CA ALA A 67 12.24 8.53 -5.49
C ALA A 67 10.77 8.30 -5.87
N THR A 68 9.92 8.18 -4.85
CA THR A 68 8.49 7.92 -5.02
C THR A 68 7.69 8.89 -4.18
N PHE A 69 6.80 9.65 -4.81
CA PHE A 69 5.95 10.63 -4.12
C PHE A 69 4.48 10.19 -4.13
N ILE A 70 3.77 10.50 -3.06
CA ILE A 70 2.31 10.37 -3.01
C ILE A 70 1.72 11.66 -3.60
N ALA A 71 1.12 11.56 -4.79
CA ALA A 71 0.44 12.68 -5.43
C ALA A 71 -1.01 12.85 -4.98
N HIS A 72 -1.65 11.75 -4.57
CA HIS A 72 -3.03 11.75 -4.11
C HIS A 72 -3.29 10.58 -3.17
N GLN A 73 -4.13 10.78 -2.16
CA GLN A 73 -4.60 9.72 -1.29
C GLN A 73 -6.07 9.97 -0.92
N GLU A 74 -6.93 8.99 -1.15
CA GLU A 74 -8.35 9.00 -0.81
C GLU A 74 -8.65 7.75 0.03
N ILE A 75 -9.35 7.92 1.15
CA ILE A 75 -9.75 6.81 2.04
C ILE A 75 -11.22 6.96 2.44
N GLN A 76 -11.94 5.85 2.32
CA GLN A 76 -13.29 5.67 2.84
C GLN A 76 -13.24 4.74 4.05
N TYR A 77 -13.54 5.30 5.22
CA TYR A 77 -13.75 4.53 6.44
C TYR A 77 -15.13 3.88 6.41
N VAL A 78 -15.18 2.55 6.50
CA VAL A 78 -16.39 1.74 6.44
C VAL A 78 -16.89 1.38 7.83
N LYS A 79 -15.98 1.01 8.74
CA LYS A 79 -16.26 0.67 10.15
C LYS A 79 -15.09 1.10 11.05
N PRO A 80 -15.33 1.44 12.33
CA PRO A 80 -14.26 1.65 13.31
C PRO A 80 -13.48 0.36 13.52
N LEU A 81 -12.14 0.44 13.54
CA LEU A 81 -11.25 -0.66 13.85
C LEU A 81 -10.73 -0.49 15.28
N GLY A 82 -10.97 -1.47 16.15
CA GLY A 82 -10.37 -1.51 17.49
C GLY A 82 -8.96 -2.10 17.47
N TYR A 83 -8.20 -1.92 18.55
CA TYR A 83 -6.91 -2.60 18.72
C TYR A 83 -7.09 -4.12 18.75
N ARG A 84 -6.13 -4.81 18.12
CA ARG A 84 -6.08 -6.27 18.04
C ARG A 84 -4.63 -6.71 18.15
N ARG A 85 -4.41 -7.86 18.79
CA ARG A 85 -3.09 -8.49 18.84
C ARG A 85 -2.71 -9.14 17.52
N ALA A 86 -3.68 -9.78 16.85
CA ALA A 86 -3.48 -10.30 15.51
C ALA A 86 -3.32 -9.13 14.51
N PRO A 87 -2.42 -9.24 13.50
CA PRO A 87 -2.31 -8.26 12.43
C PRO A 87 -3.63 -8.07 11.69
N VAL A 88 -3.84 -6.88 11.17
CA VAL A 88 -4.82 -6.66 10.10
C VAL A 88 -4.24 -7.14 8.78
N VAL A 89 -5.10 -7.39 7.80
CA VAL A 89 -4.69 -7.69 6.42
C VAL A 89 -4.96 -6.46 5.57
N VAL A 90 -3.91 -5.87 5.02
CA VAL A 90 -4.02 -4.88 3.95
C VAL A 90 -4.00 -5.63 2.63
N GLU A 91 -5.18 -5.80 2.03
CA GLU A 91 -5.34 -6.30 0.67
C GLU A 91 -5.03 -5.15 -0.31
N LEU A 92 -4.10 -5.35 -1.23
CA LEU A 92 -3.53 -4.32 -2.11
C LEU A 92 -3.45 -4.81 -3.56
N TRP A 93 -3.81 -3.95 -4.51
CA TRP A 93 -3.62 -4.17 -5.94
C TRP A 93 -3.41 -2.85 -6.68
N ILE A 94 -3.12 -2.91 -7.98
CA ILE A 94 -2.93 -1.73 -8.81
C ILE A 94 -4.21 -1.49 -9.61
N GLY A 95 -4.87 -0.36 -9.38
CA GLY A 95 -6.08 0.04 -10.11
C GLY A 95 -5.75 0.69 -11.47
N HIS A 96 -4.57 1.28 -11.59
CA HIS A 96 -4.09 1.89 -12.82
C HIS A 96 -2.56 1.91 -12.85
N LEU A 97 -1.97 1.52 -13.99
CA LEU A 97 -0.52 1.51 -14.20
C LEU A 97 -0.14 2.39 -15.40
N GLY A 98 0.17 3.66 -15.11
CA GLY A 98 0.49 4.68 -16.09
C GLY A 98 1.94 4.65 -16.59
N GLY A 99 2.39 5.76 -17.16
CA GLY A 99 3.75 5.93 -17.68
C GLY A 99 4.79 6.23 -16.59
N ALA A 100 4.43 7.07 -15.62
CA ALA A 100 5.30 7.53 -14.52
C ALA A 100 4.60 7.43 -13.14
N SER A 101 3.36 6.94 -13.11
CA SER A 101 2.54 6.85 -11.91
C SER A 101 1.71 5.58 -11.89
N LEU A 102 1.25 5.20 -10.70
CA LEU A 102 0.34 4.10 -10.48
C LEU A 102 -0.65 4.44 -9.37
N ASP A 103 -1.89 3.97 -9.53
CA ASP A 103 -2.90 4.03 -8.49
C ASP A 103 -2.92 2.70 -7.75
N VAL A 104 -2.54 2.75 -6.48
CA VAL A 104 -2.55 1.59 -5.59
C VAL A 104 -3.86 1.59 -4.83
N CYS A 105 -4.63 0.52 -4.97
CA CYS A 105 -5.92 0.32 -4.33
C CYS A 105 -5.77 -0.56 -3.08
N TYR A 106 -6.59 -0.31 -2.06
CA TYR A 106 -6.52 -1.02 -0.78
C TYR A 106 -7.89 -1.41 -0.24
N GLN A 107 -7.93 -2.53 0.48
CA GLN A 107 -8.91 -2.82 1.51
C GLN A 107 -8.20 -3.23 2.81
N VAL A 108 -8.56 -2.58 3.92
CA VAL A 108 -8.08 -2.98 5.26
C VAL A 108 -9.09 -3.94 5.87
N ARG A 109 -8.64 -5.15 6.20
CA ARG A 109 -9.44 -6.25 6.72
C ARG A 109 -8.90 -6.78 8.04
N ASP A 110 -9.72 -7.47 8.82
CA ASP A 110 -9.24 -8.17 10.02
C ASP A 110 -8.81 -9.62 9.77
N LEU A 111 -9.21 -10.20 8.64
CA LEU A 111 -8.86 -11.55 8.20
C LEU A 111 -8.56 -11.55 6.69
N PRO A 112 -7.82 -12.56 6.18
CA PRO A 112 -7.63 -12.78 4.74
C PRO A 112 -8.93 -12.69 3.95
N ALA A 113 -8.90 -12.16 2.73
CA ALA A 113 -10.09 -11.91 1.92
C ALA A 113 -10.85 -13.19 1.56
N ALA A 114 -10.17 -14.34 1.54
CA ALA A 114 -10.77 -15.65 1.31
C ALA A 114 -11.60 -16.15 2.53
N ASP A 115 -11.41 -15.58 3.71
CA ASP A 115 -12.18 -15.95 4.90
C ASP A 115 -13.60 -15.36 4.82
N PRO A 116 -14.67 -16.17 4.93
CA PRO A 116 -16.05 -15.69 4.86
C PRO A 116 -16.43 -14.72 5.99
N ALA A 117 -15.70 -14.72 7.11
CA ALA A 117 -15.88 -13.79 8.21
C ALA A 117 -15.06 -12.49 8.06
N SER A 118 -14.26 -12.35 7.00
CA SER A 118 -13.43 -11.17 6.76
C SER A 118 -14.27 -9.89 6.65
N VAL A 119 -13.96 -8.90 7.48
CA VAL A 119 -14.64 -7.61 7.48
C VAL A 119 -13.74 -6.53 6.90
N VAL A 120 -14.25 -5.74 5.95
CA VAL A 120 -13.58 -4.54 5.44
C VAL A 120 -13.86 -3.34 6.35
N TYR A 121 -12.80 -2.73 6.87
CA TYR A 121 -12.82 -1.56 7.75
C TYR A 121 -12.58 -0.26 6.99
N ALA A 122 -11.73 -0.29 5.97
CA ALA A 122 -11.46 0.86 5.11
C ALA A 122 -11.20 0.42 3.66
N ARG A 123 -11.52 1.32 2.73
CA ARG A 123 -11.14 1.24 1.32
C ARG A 123 -10.35 2.47 0.97
N ALA A 124 -9.28 2.35 0.21
CA ALA A 124 -8.45 3.51 -0.11
C ALA A 124 -7.82 3.38 -1.49
N VAL A 125 -7.38 4.52 -2.03
CA VAL A 125 -6.49 4.59 -3.18
C VAL A 125 -5.37 5.59 -2.89
N THR A 126 -4.17 5.28 -3.35
CA THR A 126 -2.99 6.15 -3.29
C THR A 126 -2.37 6.22 -4.67
N THR A 127 -2.25 7.42 -5.23
CA THR A 127 -1.50 7.64 -6.47
C THR A 127 -0.03 7.85 -6.11
N LEU A 128 0.82 6.90 -6.52
CA LEU A 128 2.27 6.97 -6.41
C LEU A 128 2.86 7.47 -7.73
N VAL A 129 3.85 8.35 -7.66
CA VAL A 129 4.59 8.87 -8.81
C VAL A 129 6.07 8.55 -8.65
N LEU A 130 6.68 7.95 -9.67
CA LEU A 130 8.12 7.77 -9.74
C LEU A 130 8.77 9.08 -10.17
N VAL A 131 9.81 9.48 -9.46
CA VAL A 131 10.51 10.76 -9.63
C VAL A 131 12.00 10.47 -9.74
N ASP A 132 12.66 11.03 -10.73
CA ASP A 132 14.12 11.00 -10.82
C ASP A 132 14.71 11.80 -9.65
N ALA A 133 15.52 11.13 -8.83
CA ALA A 133 16.00 11.70 -7.57
C ALA A 133 16.98 12.88 -7.78
N ALA A 134 17.67 12.93 -8.93
CA ALA A 134 18.62 13.99 -9.24
C ALA A 134 17.93 15.28 -9.74
N THR A 135 16.86 15.14 -10.52
CA THR A 135 16.17 16.25 -11.19
C THR A 135 14.86 16.66 -10.51
N GLY A 136 14.30 15.81 -9.66
CA GLY A 136 12.99 16.03 -9.03
C GLY A 136 11.81 15.96 -9.99
N SER A 137 12.00 15.46 -11.22
CA SER A 137 10.97 15.38 -12.26
C SER A 137 10.38 13.97 -12.36
N PRO A 138 9.10 13.80 -12.76
CA PRO A 138 8.52 12.48 -12.99
C PRO A 138 9.34 11.66 -13.98
N THR A 139 9.58 10.39 -13.66
CA THR A 139 10.35 9.47 -14.50
C THR A 139 9.53 8.23 -14.87
N ARG A 140 9.90 7.58 -15.97
CA ARG A 140 9.14 6.47 -16.55
C ARG A 140 9.26 5.22 -15.67
N ILE A 141 8.13 4.55 -15.46
CA ILE A 141 8.09 3.17 -14.97
C ILE A 141 8.71 2.26 -16.04
N GLY A 142 9.86 1.67 -15.71
CA GLY A 142 10.65 0.85 -16.61
C GLY A 142 10.01 -0.50 -16.92
N ALA A 143 10.66 -1.27 -17.80
CA ALA A 143 10.18 -2.58 -18.21
C ALA A 143 10.23 -3.60 -17.07
N HIS A 144 11.22 -3.48 -16.18
CA HIS A 144 11.39 -4.36 -15.03
C HIS A 144 10.28 -4.17 -14.00
N GLU A 145 10.01 -2.91 -13.62
CA GLU A 145 8.94 -2.56 -12.69
C GLU A 145 7.58 -2.95 -13.27
N ARG A 146 7.35 -2.64 -14.56
CA ARG A 146 6.11 -2.99 -15.23
C ARG A 146 5.87 -4.50 -15.23
N ALA A 147 6.87 -5.30 -15.60
CA ALA A 147 6.73 -6.75 -15.60
C ALA A 147 6.41 -7.32 -14.21
N ALA A 148 6.96 -6.73 -13.15
CA ALA A 148 6.68 -7.13 -11.77
C ALA A 148 5.26 -6.74 -11.32
N TRP A 149 4.69 -5.66 -11.84
CA TRP A 149 3.46 -5.04 -11.35
C TRP A 149 2.22 -5.34 -12.19
N GLU A 150 2.36 -5.52 -13.49
CA GLU A 150 1.28 -5.78 -14.44
C GLU A 150 0.38 -6.99 -14.07
N PRO A 151 0.89 -8.09 -13.47
CA PRO A 151 0.04 -9.20 -13.01
C PRO A 151 -0.96 -8.85 -11.89
N TYR A 152 -0.74 -7.73 -11.21
CA TYR A 152 -1.53 -7.25 -10.06
C TYR A 152 -2.45 -6.07 -10.45
N VAL A 153 -2.57 -5.78 -11.74
CA VAL A 153 -3.51 -4.79 -12.25
C VAL A 153 -4.91 -5.38 -12.27
N GLU A 154 -5.85 -4.71 -11.59
CA GLU A 154 -7.27 -5.08 -11.55
C GLU A 154 -8.15 -3.83 -11.59
N GLU A 155 -9.47 -4.02 -11.62
CA GLU A 155 -10.44 -2.93 -11.54
C GLU A 155 -10.18 -2.05 -10.30
N PRO A 156 -10.18 -0.70 -10.43
CA PRO A 156 -10.02 0.20 -9.31
C PRO A 156 -11.00 -0.05 -8.17
N VAL A 157 -10.56 0.25 -6.94
CA VAL A 157 -11.46 0.22 -5.79
C VAL A 157 -12.58 1.23 -5.96
N VAL A 158 -13.81 0.80 -5.68
CA VAL A 158 -14.97 1.70 -5.68
C VAL A 158 -15.05 2.43 -4.34
N ILE A 159 -14.79 3.74 -4.37
CA ILE A 159 -15.00 4.64 -3.24
C ILE A 159 -16.30 5.42 -3.45
N ARG A 160 -17.22 5.38 -2.47
CA ARG A 160 -18.46 6.15 -2.59
C ARG A 160 -18.17 7.64 -2.46
N ARG A 161 -18.39 8.37 -3.55
CA ARG A 161 -18.40 9.83 -3.54
C ARG A 161 -19.79 10.33 -3.18
N ARG A 162 -19.87 11.38 -2.36
CA ARG A 162 -21.14 12.06 -2.11
C ARG A 162 -21.55 12.68 -3.45
N GLY A 163 -22.68 12.24 -4.01
CA GLY A 163 -23.08 12.62 -5.36
C GLY A 163 -23.05 14.13 -5.55
N SER A 164 -22.45 14.58 -6.65
CA SER A 164 -22.63 15.95 -7.13
C SER A 164 -24.14 16.12 -7.36
N ARG A 165 -24.77 16.95 -6.52
CA ARG A 165 -26.07 17.52 -6.89
C ARG A 165 -25.87 18.50 -8.03
#